data_AF-A0A381YCN2-F1
#
_entry.id   AF-A0A381YCN2-F1
#
_cell.length_a   1.000
_cell.length_b   1.000
_cell.length_c   1.000
_cell.angle_alpha   90.00
_cell.angle_beta   90.00
_cell.angle_gamma   90.00
#
_symmetry.space_group_name_H-M   'P 1'
#
loop_
_entity.id
_entity.type
_entity.pdbx_description
1 polymer ?
#
loop_
_entity_poly.entity_id
_entity_poly.type
_entity_poly.pdbx_seq_one_letter_code
_entity_poly.pdbx_strand_id
1 'polypeptide(L)' 'AIFRFIDASPMIGVVVGLSIFISMIIAATIGSLVPLILNRFEIDPAIATGPFVTTAIDILGVAFYFIVAGAFL' A
#
# COMPACT_ATOMS: atom_id res chain seq x y z
N ALA A 1 -11.19 -26.59 7.65
CA ALA A 1 -12.25 -25.56 7.68
C ALA A 1 -12.45 -25.04 6.26
N ILE A 2 -13.65 -25.21 5.70
CA ILE A 2 -13.96 -24.68 4.36
C ILE A 2 -14.38 -23.22 4.57
N PHE A 3 -13.51 -22.26 4.24
CA PHE A 3 -13.85 -20.84 4.23
C PHE A 3 -14.93 -20.60 3.17
N ARG A 4 -16.19 -20.51 3.60
CA ARG A 4 -17.32 -20.14 2.74
C ARG A 4 -17.47 -18.63 2.80
N PHE A 5 -16.96 -17.94 1.78
CA PHE A 5 -17.24 -16.51 1.52
C PHE A 5 -18.68 -16.27 1.00
N ILE A 6 -19.61 -17.20 1.26
CA ILE A 6 -20.93 -17.24 0.62
C ILE A 6 -21.82 -16.08 1.08
N ASP A 7 -21.61 -15.58 2.29
CA ASP A 7 -22.37 -14.46 2.86
C ASP A 7 -21.64 -13.10 2.75
N ALA A 8 -20.46 -13.07 2.14
CA ALA A 8 -19.69 -11.83 1.99
C ALA A 8 -20.29 -10.95 0.89
N SER A 9 -20.49 -9.65 1.18
CA SER A 9 -20.96 -8.70 0.19
C SER A 9 -19.99 -8.65 -1.01
N PRO A 10 -20.48 -8.71 -2.27
CA PRO A 10 -19.64 -8.54 -3.45
C PRO A 10 -18.82 -7.25 -3.44
N MET A 11 -19.28 -6.22 -2.71
CA MET A 11 -18.56 -4.95 -2.54
C MET A 11 -17.21 -5.12 -1.84
N ILE A 12 -17.04 -6.13 -0.99
CA ILE A 12 -15.75 -6.42 -0.35
C ILE A 12 -14.71 -6.78 -1.42
N GLY A 13 -15.09 -7.55 -2.44
CA GLY A 13 -14.21 -7.88 -3.55
C GLY A 13 -13.79 -6.65 -4.35
N VAL A 14 -14.72 -5.72 -4.58
CA VAL A 14 -14.45 -4.42 -5.25
C VAL A 14 -13.49 -3.58 -4.41
N VAL A 15 -13.74 -3.45 -3.10
CA VAL A 15 -12.87 -2.71 -2.18
C VAL A 15 -11.46 -3.28 -2.18
N VAL A 16 -11.31 -4.59 -2.02
CA VAL A 16 -9.99 -5.24 -1.98
C VAL A 16 -9.27 -5.07 -3.32
N GLY A 17 -9.95 -5.31 -4.45
CA GLY A 17 -9.37 -5.17 -5.78
C GLY A 17 -8.88 -3.75 -6.07
N LEU A 18 -9.71 -2.74 -5.81
CA LEU A 18 -9.34 -1.33 -5.98
C LEU A 18 -8.21 -0.92 -5.02
N SER A 19 -8.28 -1.36 -3.76
CA SER A 19 -7.25 -1.04 -2.76
C SER A 19 -5.88 -1.57 -3.17
N ILE A 20 -5.81 -2.82 -3.66
CA ILE A 20 -4.57 -3.42 -4.14
C ILE A 20 -4.06 -2.68 -5.38
N PHE A 21 -4.93 -2.35 -6.33
CA PHE A 21 -4.53 -1.62 -7.53
C PHE A 21 -3.89 -0.27 -7.19
N ILE A 22 -4.54 0.50 -6.31
CA ILE A 22 -4.04 1.80 -5.87
C ILE A 22 -2.75 1.66 -5.06
N SER A 23 -2.68 0.70 -4.13
CA SER A 23 -1.50 0.50 -3.28
C SER A 23 -0.27 0.09 -4.09
N MET A 24 -0.43 -0.69 -5.17
CA MET A 24 0.68 -1.06 -6.05
C MET A 24 1.26 0.13 -6.82
N ILE A 25 0.42 1.07 -7.27
CA ILE A 25 0.87 2.31 -7.92
C ILE A 25 1.68 3.16 -6.92
N ILE A 26 1.18 3.28 -5.70
CA ILE A 26 1.87 4.01 -4.63
C ILE A 26 3.18 3.32 -4.26
N ALA A 27 3.19 1.99 -4.14
CA ALA A 27 4.38 1.23 -3.81
C ALA A 27 5.49 1.42 -4.84
N ALA A 28 5.18 1.38 -6.14
CA ALA A 28 6.14 1.66 -7.20
C ALA A 28 6.67 3.11 -7.14
N THR A 29 5.78 4.06 -6.84
CA THR A 29 6.14 5.49 -6.72
C THR A 29 7.03 5.74 -5.51
N ILE A 30 6.65 5.28 -4.33
CA ILE A 30 7.40 5.44 -3.08
C ILE A 30 8.71 4.66 -3.11
N GLY A 31 8.70 3.45 -3.65
CA GLY A 31 9.88 2.62 -3.79
C GLY A 31 10.97 3.22 -4.68
N SER A 32 10.60 4.12 -5.61
CA SER A 32 11.56 4.86 -6.44
C SER A 32 11.88 6.26 -5.88
N LEU A 33 10.88 6.99 -5.37
CA LEU A 33 11.06 8.37 -4.90
C LEU A 33 11.78 8.47 -3.56
N VAL A 34 11.49 7.61 -2.58
CA VAL A 34 12.12 7.69 -1.25
C VAL A 34 13.65 7.56 -1.34
N PRO A 35 14.23 6.58 -2.06
CA PRO A 35 15.68 6.48 -2.24
C PRO A 35 16.29 7.72 -2.91
N LEU A 36 15.60 8.28 -3.91
CA LEU A 36 16.04 9.49 -4.62
C LEU A 36 16.04 10.74 -3.74
N ILE A 37 15.01 10.89 -2.91
CA ILE A 37 14.88 12.01 -1.97
C ILE A 37 15.99 11.92 -0.91
N LEU A 38 16.23 10.73 -0.37
CA LEU A 38 17.27 10.51 0.65
C LEU A 38 18.67 10.78 0.09
N ASN A 39 18.95 10.34 -1.13
CA ASN A 39 20.21 10.65 -1.81
C ASN A 39 20.42 12.17 -1.94
N ARG A 40 19.33 12.94 -2.16
CA ARG A 40 19.39 14.40 -2.23
C ARG A 40 19.71 15.06 -0.88
N PHE A 41 19.38 14.41 0.22
CA PHE A 41 19.75 14.82 1.57
C PHE A 41 21.09 14.23 2.05
N GLU A 42 21.89 13.66 1.14
CA GLU A 42 23.17 13.00 1.45
C GLU A 42 23.04 11.81 2.41
N ILE A 43 21.84 11.21 2.48
CA ILE A 43 21.57 9.97 3.23
C ILE A 43 21.72 8.80 2.27
N ASP A 44 22.56 7.82 2.63
CA ASP A 44 22.79 6.63 1.81
C ASP A 44 21.48 5.86 1.57
N PRO A 45 20.99 5.78 0.31
CA PRO A 45 19.76 5.06 -0.02
C PRO A 45 19.85 3.57 0.28
N ALA A 46 21.05 2.96 0.25
CA ALA A 46 21.21 1.54 0.53
C ALA A 46 20.85 1.19 1.98
N ILE A 47 21.03 2.13 2.91
CA ILE A 47 20.70 1.96 4.34
C ILE A 47 19.19 2.12 4.56
N ALA A 48 18.56 3.03 3.83
CA ALA A 48 17.17 3.41 4.07
C ALA A 48 16.14 2.63 3.23
N THR A 49 16.53 2.13 2.06
CA THR A 49 15.67 1.33 1.17
C THR A 49 15.04 0.11 1.84
N GLY A 50 15.66 -0.44 2.88
CA GLY A 50 15.07 -1.52 3.67
C GLY A 50 13.90 -1.03 4.54
N PRO A 51 14.16 -0.46 5.72
CA PRO A 51 13.12 -0.16 6.70
C PRO A 51 12.24 1.05 6.32
N PHE A 52 12.76 2.08 5.65
CA PHE A 52 11.94 3.27 5.36
C PHE A 52 10.94 3.05 4.25
N VAL A 53 11.36 2.40 3.15
CA VAL A 53 10.47 2.16 2.01
C VAL A 53 9.35 1.20 2.38
N THR A 54 9.68 0.08 3.03
CA THR A 54 8.68 -0.91 3.45
C THR A 54 7.68 -0.32 4.45
N THR A 55 8.16 0.41 5.46
CA THR A 55 7.27 1.08 6.43
C THR A 55 6.37 2.12 5.76
N ALA A 56 6.89 2.91 4.81
CA ALA A 56 6.08 3.89 4.08
C ALA A 56 5.00 3.20 3.23
N ILE A 57 5.34 2.09 2.56
CA ILE A 57 4.38 1.30 1.78
C ILE A 57 3.31 0.69 2.70
N ASP A 58 3.67 0.19 3.88
CA ASP A 58 2.71 -0.39 4.82
C ASP A 58 1.71 0.66 5.34
N ILE A 59 2.20 1.82 5.79
CA ILE A 59 1.34 2.90 6.29
C ILE A 59 0.40 3.39 5.19
N LEU A 60 0.93 3.66 4.00
CA LEU A 60 0.14 4.16 2.87
C LEU A 60 -0.84 3.09 2.36
N GLY A 61 -0.40 1.85 2.23
CA GLY A 61 -1.24 0.74 1.78
C GLY A 61 -2.47 0.54 2.67
N VAL A 62 -2.27 0.56 4.00
CA VAL A 62 -3.38 0.45 4.96
C VAL A 62 -4.25 1.70 4.96
N ALA A 63 -3.67 2.90 4.87
CA ALA A 63 -4.44 4.14 4.79
C ALA A 63 -5.37 4.15 3.56
N PHE A 64 -4.86 3.79 2.39
CA PHE A 64 -5.66 3.72 1.17
C PHE A 64 -6.69 2.59 1.21
N TYR A 65 -6.36 1.45 1.80
CA TYR A 65 -7.35 0.40 2.05
C TYR A 65 -8.54 0.94 2.87
N PHE A 66 -8.29 1.63 3.98
CA PHE A 66 -9.38 2.19 4.80
C PHE A 66 -10.14 3.33 4.11
N ILE A 67 -9.48 4.14 3.28
CA ILE A 67 -10.14 5.17 2.47
C ILE A 67 -11.11 4.53 1.46
N VAL A 68 -10.65 3.50 0.74
CA VAL A 68 -11.49 2.79 -0.23
C VAL A 68 -12.61 2.04 0.51
N ALA A 69 -12.30 1.36 1.61
CA ALA A 69 -13.31 0.67 2.41
C ALA A 69 -14.40 1.64 2.88
N GLY A 70 -14.04 2.76 3.51
CA GLY A 70 -15.03 3.75 3.99
C GLY A 70 -15.78 4.50 2.88
N ALA A 71 -15.31 4.46 1.63
CA ALA A 71 -16.02 5.03 0.50
C ALA A 71 -17.08 4.08 -0.09
N PHE A 72 -16.93 2.76 0.09
CA PHE A 72 -17.73 1.73 -0.58
C PHE A 72 -18.49 0.78 0.36
N LEU A 73 -18.13 0.73 1.64
CA LEU A 73 -18.77 -0.05 2.72
C LEU A 73 -19.29 0.91 3.79
#